data_AF-A0A2N2JQY2-F1
#
_entry.id   AF-A0A2N2JQY2-F1
#
_cell.length_a   1.000
_cell.length_b   1.000
_cell.length_c   1.000
_cell.angle_alpha   90.00
_cell.angle_beta   90.00
_cell.angle_gamma   90.00
#
_symmetry.space_group_name_H-M   'P 1'
#
loop_
_entity.id
_entity.type
_entity.pdbx_description
1 polymer ?
#
loop_
_entity_poly.entity_id
_entity_poly.type
_entity_poly.pdbx_seq_one_letter_code
_entity_poly.pdbx_strand_id
1 'polypeptide(L)' 'GLEHMGIHLDRERNREAVKGRECVITTDDSPIKIFVIPTDEELVFTEDVAAILDGTYTDHMNFEYSFSRSDYKQ' A
#
# COMPACT_ATOMS: atom_id res chain seq x y z
N GLY A 1 -4.77 17.15 -14.29
CA GLY A 1 -5.59 16.03 -14.78
C GLY A 1 -6.88 15.87 -14.01
N LEU A 2 -6.81 15.63 -12.70
CA LEU A 2 -7.97 15.27 -11.84
C LEU A 2 -8.40 16.39 -10.86
N GLU A 3 -7.93 17.62 -11.07
CA GLU A 3 -8.19 18.76 -10.17
C GLU A 3 -9.69 19.09 -10.08
N HIS A 4 -10.44 18.85 -11.16
CA HIS A 4 -11.90 19.03 -11.22
C HIS A 4 -12.68 18.06 -10.32
N MET A 5 -12.06 16.97 -9.87
CA MET A 5 -12.63 16.04 -8.88
C MET A 5 -12.28 16.45 -7.44
N GLY A 6 -11.57 17.57 -7.24
CA GLY A 6 -11.12 18.03 -5.93
C GLY A 6 -9.79 17.41 -5.49
N ILE A 7 -9.01 16.82 -6.39
CA ILE A 7 -7.67 16.32 -6.04
C ILE A 7 -6.67 17.48 -6.05
N HIS A 8 -6.01 17.70 -4.92
CA HIS A 8 -4.94 18.69 -4.79
C HIS A 8 -3.61 17.97 -4.50
N LEU A 9 -2.77 17.86 -5.55
CA LEU A 9 -1.50 17.15 -5.49
C LEU A 9 -0.42 18.03 -4.84
N ASP A 10 0.30 17.47 -3.86
CA ASP A 10 1.54 18.04 -3.35
C ASP A 10 2.69 17.58 -4.26
N ARG A 11 3.24 18.53 -5.02
CA ARG A 11 4.29 18.24 -6.00
C ARG A 11 5.60 17.80 -5.36
N GLU A 12 5.91 18.24 -4.14
CA GLU A 12 7.12 17.86 -3.44
C GLU A 12 7.00 16.44 -2.91
N ARG A 13 5.90 16.15 -2.17
CA ARG A 13 5.61 14.80 -1.66
C ARG A 13 5.54 13.78 -2.80
N ASN A 14 4.90 14.12 -3.91
CA ASN A 14 4.82 13.26 -5.08
C ASN A 14 6.19 12.95 -5.71
N ARG A 15 7.13 13.90 -5.74
CA ARG A 15 8.49 13.64 -6.23
C ARG A 15 9.26 12.73 -5.27
N GLU A 16 9.10 12.92 -3.98
CA GLU A 16 9.75 12.12 -2.94
C GLU A 16 9.21 10.67 -2.89
N ALA A 17 7.95 10.46 -3.27
CA ALA A 17 7.28 9.15 -3.28
C ALA A 17 7.97 8.09 -4.17
N VAL A 18 8.76 8.52 -5.16
CA VAL A 18 9.50 7.62 -6.06
C VAL A 18 10.54 6.77 -5.31
N LYS A 19 10.86 7.11 -4.06
CA LYS A 19 11.79 6.37 -3.19
C LYS A 19 11.22 5.05 -2.64
N GLY A 20 10.03 4.63 -3.09
CA GLY A 20 9.45 3.33 -2.74
C GLY A 20 9.04 3.23 -1.27
N ARG A 21 8.59 4.33 -0.68
CA ARG A 21 8.01 4.35 0.67
C ARG A 21 6.53 4.70 0.60
N GLU A 22 5.75 4.07 1.47
CA GLU A 22 4.36 4.45 1.64
C GLU A 22 4.25 5.92 2.04
N CYS A 23 3.52 6.71 1.25
CA CYS A 23 3.36 8.13 1.54
C CYS A 23 2.08 8.72 0.93
N VAL A 24 1.58 9.77 1.59
CA VAL A 24 0.53 10.63 1.05
C VAL A 24 1.13 11.65 0.09
N ILE A 25 0.52 11.82 -1.09
CA ILE A 25 1.01 12.72 -2.13
C ILE A 25 0.10 13.92 -2.38
N THR A 26 -0.96 14.07 -1.59
CA THR A 26 -1.84 15.24 -1.62
C THR A 26 -1.44 16.29 -0.59
N THR A 27 -1.89 17.52 -0.82
CA THR A 27 -1.84 18.57 0.19
C THR A 27 -2.77 18.23 1.37
N ASP A 28 -2.51 18.84 2.53
CA ASP A 28 -3.26 18.54 3.75
C ASP A 28 -4.74 19.00 3.69
N ASP A 29 -5.03 19.97 2.82
CA ASP A 29 -6.36 20.52 2.54
C ASP A 29 -7.10 19.80 1.39
N SER A 30 -6.48 18.81 0.74
CA SER A 30 -7.13 18.05 -0.32
C SER A 30 -8.33 17.26 0.22
N PRO A 31 -9.55 17.44 -0.31
CA PRO A 31 -10.73 16.69 0.13
C PRO A 31 -10.62 15.19 -0.21
N ILE A 32 -9.78 14.83 -1.17
CA ILE A 32 -9.46 13.45 -1.54
C ILE A 32 -7.99 13.19 -1.24
N LYS A 33 -7.70 12.17 -0.44
CA LYS A 33 -6.32 11.72 -0.15
C LYS A 33 -5.86 10.72 -1.20
N ILE A 34 -4.61 10.86 -1.65
CA ILE A 34 -3.96 9.91 -2.55
C ILE A 34 -2.70 9.40 -1.88
N PHE A 35 -2.51 8.08 -1.95
CA PHE A 35 -1.36 7.38 -1.40
C PHE A 35 -0.58 6.70 -2.52
N VAL A 36 0.73 6.65 -2.35
CA VAL A 36 1.62 5.74 -3.07
C VAL A 36 1.96 4.61 -2.10
N ILE A 37 1.57 3.39 -2.44
CA ILE A 37 1.82 2.19 -1.65
C ILE A 37 2.70 1.27 -2.52
N PRO A 38 3.96 1.04 -2.15
CA PRO A 38 4.82 0.09 -2.84
C PRO A 38 4.26 -1.33 -2.68
N THR A 39 4.08 -2.03 -3.80
CA THR A 39 3.68 -3.44 -3.79
C THR A 39 4.89 -4.34 -3.56
N ASP A 40 4.65 -5.49 -2.93
CA ASP A 40 5.63 -6.58 -2.78
C ASP A 40 4.94 -7.91 -3.09
N GLU A 41 4.81 -8.20 -4.38
CA GLU A 41 4.10 -9.39 -4.87
C GLU A 41 4.84 -10.68 -4.49
N GLU A 42 6.17 -10.65 -4.42
CA GLU A 42 6.98 -11.81 -4.05
C GLU A 42 6.76 -12.24 -2.60
N LEU A 43 6.61 -11.28 -1.68
CA LEU A 43 6.25 -11.55 -0.29
C LEU A 43 4.88 -12.23 -0.19
N VAL A 44 3.87 -11.69 -0.89
CA VAL A 44 2.51 -12.26 -0.91
C VAL A 44 2.52 -13.70 -1.44
N PHE A 45 3.20 -13.96 -2.55
CA PHE A 45 3.31 -15.30 -3.10
C PHE A 45 4.02 -16.28 -2.17
N THR A 46 5.08 -15.82 -1.49
CA THR A 46 5.82 -16.66 -0.55
C THR A 46 4.96 -17.04 0.65
N GLU A 47 4.20 -16.09 1.20
CA GLU A 47 3.29 -16.33 2.32
C GLU A 47 2.13 -17.25 1.95
N ASP A 48 1.53 -17.06 0.77
CA ASP A 48 0.50 -17.94 0.24
C ASP A 48 1.02 -19.38 0.12
N VAL A 49 2.17 -19.58 -0.54
CA VAL A 49 2.76 -20.91 -0.72
C VAL A 49 3.09 -21.56 0.63
N ALA A 50 3.68 -20.81 1.57
CA ALA A 50 4.01 -21.32 2.90
C ALA A 50 2.75 -21.77 3.66
N ALA A 51 1.70 -20.96 3.67
CA ALA A 51 0.44 -21.28 4.35
C ALA A 51 -0.31 -22.44 3.68
N ILE A 52 -0.26 -22.55 2.35
CA ILE A 52 -0.86 -23.66 1.63
C ILE A 52 -0.16 -24.97 2.00
N LEU A 53 1.18 -24.98 2.05
CA LEU A 53 1.96 -26.15 2.43
C LEU A 53 1.73 -26.57 3.89
N ASP A 54 1.52 -25.60 4.78
CA ASP A 54 1.21 -25.83 6.20
C ASP A 54 -0.27 -26.15 6.46
N GLY A 55 -1.14 -26.03 5.45
CA GLY A 55 -2.58 -26.24 5.56
C GLY A 55 -3.30 -25.17 6.37
N THR A 56 -2.66 -24.02 6.61
CA THR A 56 -3.18 -22.87 7.36
C THR A 56 -3.74 -21.77 6.47
N TYR A 57 -3.59 -21.91 5.14
CA TYR A 57 -4.16 -20.97 4.18
C TYR A 57 -5.70 -20.90 4.28
N THR A 58 -6.22 -19.68 4.18
CA THR A 58 -7.65 -19.36 4.11
C THR A 58 -7.89 -18.40 2.95
N ASP A 59 -9.14 -17.99 2.72
CA ASP A 59 -9.44 -16.98 1.70
C ASP A 59 -8.57 -15.72 1.84
N HIS A 60 -8.03 -15.21 0.72
CA HIS A 60 -7.12 -14.05 0.65
C HIS A 60 -7.64 -12.77 1.32
N MET A 61 -8.95 -12.62 1.56
CA MET A 61 -9.50 -11.48 2.31
C MET A 61 -9.46 -11.68 3.83
N ASN A 62 -9.22 -12.92 4.28
CA ASN A 62 -9.21 -13.32 5.69
C ASN A 62 -7.84 -13.87 6.14
N PHE A 63 -6.91 -14.08 5.21
CA PHE A 63 -5.56 -14.51 5.51
C PHE A 63 -4.75 -13.37 6.11
N GLU A 64 -4.08 -13.63 7.23
CA GLU A 64 -3.31 -12.63 7.97
C GLU A 64 -1.91 -12.48 7.38
N TYR A 65 -1.81 -11.75 6.27
CA TYR A 65 -0.53 -11.42 5.66
C TYR A 65 0.36 -10.57 6.57
N SER A 66 1.68 -10.71 6.48
CA SER A 66 2.60 -9.93 7.32
C SER A 66 2.41 -8.42 7.14
N PHE A 67 2.14 -7.96 5.91
CA PHE A 67 1.89 -6.55 5.61
C PHE A 67 0.62 -5.98 6.23
N SER A 68 -0.32 -6.84 6.65
CA SER A 68 -1.57 -6.40 7.29
C SER A 68 -1.40 -6.04 8.76
N ARG A 69 -0.25 -6.40 9.37
CA ARG A 69 0.03 -6.14 10.78
C ARG A 69 0.47 -4.69 11.00
N SER A 70 0.07 -4.11 12.13
CA SER A 70 0.40 -2.71 12.48
C SER A 70 1.89 -2.46 12.72
N ASP A 71 2.66 -3.50 13.01
CA ASP A 71 4.11 -3.45 13.23
C ASP A 71 4.92 -3.78 11.97
N TYR A 72 4.26 -4.00 10.83
CA TYR A 72 4.92 -4.21 9.56
C TYR A 72 5.80 -3.01 9.20
N LYS A 73 7.03 -3.30 8.76
CA LYS A 73 7.99 -2.32 8.30
C LYS A 73 8.53 -2.78 6.96
N GLN A 74 8.29 -1.96 5.94
CA GLN A 74 8.89 -2.08 4.62
C GLN A 74 10.25 -1.41 4.58
#